data_AF-A0A831XJ86-F1
#
_entry.id   AF-A0A831XJ86-F1
#
_cell.length_a   1.000
_cell.length_b   1.000
_cell.length_c   1.000
_cell.angle_alpha   90.00
_cell.angle_beta   90.00
_cell.angle_gamma   90.00
#
_symmetry.space_group_name_H-M   'P 1'
#
loop_
_entity.id
_entity.type
_entity.pdbx_description
1 polymer ?
#
loop_
_entity_poly.entity_id
_entity_poly.type
_entity_poly.pdbx_seq_one_letter_code
_entity_poly.pdbx_strand_id
1 'polypeptide(L)' 'METPATLLLDTDTLPAVLRGNRVAESKARDYLVARGRFCFSIITRYEILRGLKAK' A
#
# COMPACT_ATOMS: atom_id res chain seq x y z
N MET A 1 5.26 9.62 -25.22
CA MET A 1 5.43 9.73 -23.75
C MET A 1 4.83 8.47 -23.16
N GLU A 2 5.65 7.49 -22.84
CA GLU A 2 5.16 6.24 -22.23
C GLU A 2 4.84 6.54 -20.77
N THR A 3 3.56 6.49 -20.41
CA THR A 3 3.14 6.65 -19.02
C THR A 3 3.71 5.46 -18.23
N PRO A 4 4.62 5.67 -17.25
CA PRO A 4 5.18 4.55 -16.51
C PRO A 4 4.03 3.82 -15.81
N ALA A 5 3.93 2.51 -16.04
CA ALA A 5 2.93 1.67 -15.41
C ALA A 5 2.99 1.88 -13.89
N THR A 6 1.94 2.49 -13.35
CA THR A 6 1.82 2.78 -11.91
C THR A 6 1.36 1.48 -11.25
N LEU A 7 2.31 0.79 -10.61
CA LEU A 7 2.00 -0.40 -9.83
C LEU A 7 1.30 0.05 -8.54
N LEU A 8 0.01 -0.20 -8.39
CA LEU A 8 -0.73 0.13 -7.18
C LEU A 8 -0.54 -0.96 -6.14
N LEU A 9 -0.38 -0.57 -4.88
CA LEU A 9 -0.44 -1.50 -3.76
C LEU A 9 -1.89 -1.92 -3.52
N ASP A 10 -2.08 -3.23 -3.43
CA ASP A 10 -3.38 -3.82 -3.12
C ASP A 10 -3.83 -3.54 -1.69
N THR A 11 -5.14 -3.68 -1.50
CA THR A 11 -5.86 -3.48 -0.25
C THR A 11 -5.38 -4.36 0.89
N ASP A 12 -4.74 -5.50 0.62
CA ASP A 12 -4.20 -6.38 1.66
C ASP A 12 -2.78 -6.03 2.11
N THR A 13 -1.98 -5.39 1.22
CA THR A 13 -0.57 -5.11 1.51
C THR A 13 -0.44 -3.98 2.53
N LEU A 14 -1.18 -2.89 2.34
CA LEU A 14 -1.06 -1.72 3.22
C LEU A 14 -1.53 -2.02 4.67
N PRO A 15 -2.67 -2.69 4.93
CA PRO A 15 -3.06 -3.09 6.28
C PRO A 15 -2.10 -4.10 6.91
N ALA A 16 -1.50 -5.01 6.13
CA ALA A 16 -0.49 -5.93 6.63
C ALA A 16 0.77 -5.19 7.10
N VAL A 17 1.21 -4.17 6.35
CA VAL A 17 2.30 -3.26 6.77
C VAL A 17 1.92 -2.52 8.04
N LEU A 18 0.71 -1.94 8.11
CA LEU A 18 0.24 -1.20 9.29
C LEU A 18 0.13 -2.09 10.56
N ARG A 19 -0.05 -3.40 10.39
CA ARG A 19 -0.06 -4.39 11.49
C ARG A 19 1.32 -4.94 11.83
N GLY A 20 2.40 -4.46 11.21
CA GLY A 20 3.77 -4.90 11.48
C GLY A 20 4.11 -6.27 10.90
N ASN A 21 3.44 -6.71 9.83
CA ASN A 21 3.78 -7.97 9.18
C ASN A 21 5.13 -7.84 8.46
N ARG A 22 6.15 -8.53 8.97
CA ARG A 22 7.54 -8.48 8.46
C ARG A 22 7.68 -8.78 6.96
N VAL A 23 6.88 -9.71 6.42
CA VAL A 23 6.92 -10.07 5.00
C VAL A 23 6.34 -8.92 4.15
N ALA A 24 5.23 -8.33 4.61
CA ALA A 24 4.63 -7.18 3.95
C ALA A 24 5.53 -5.95 4.01
N GLU A 25 6.18 -5.70 5.16
CA GLU A 25 7.15 -4.62 5.33
C GLU A 25 8.36 -4.75 4.41
N SER A 26 8.90 -5.97 4.24
CA SER A 26 10.01 -6.21 3.31
C SER A 26 9.60 -5.86 1.88
N LYS A 27 8.46 -6.39 1.41
CA LYS A 27 7.94 -6.08 0.07
C LYS A 27 7.63 -4.59 -0.12
N ALA A 28 7.10 -3.95 0.92
CA ALA A 28 6.81 -2.52 0.89
C ALA A 28 8.10 -1.67 0.83
N ARG A 29 9.18 -2.13 1.47
CA ARG A 29 10.50 -1.50 1.39
C ARG A 29 11.10 -1.65 0.00
N ASP A 30 11.03 -2.85 -0.60
CA ASP A 30 11.48 -3.09 -1.97
C ASP A 30 10.71 -2.21 -2.97
N TYR A 31 9.39 -2.11 -2.78
CA TYR A 31 8.54 -1.22 -3.56
C TYR A 31 8.94 0.25 -3.41
N LEU A 32 9.19 0.72 -2.18
CA LEU A 32 9.63 2.10 -1.93
C LEU A 32 10.99 2.40 -2.55
N VAL A 33 11.93 1.45 -2.50
CA VAL A 33 13.23 1.61 -3.17
C VAL A 33 13.03 1.77 -4.68
N ALA A 34 12.13 0.99 -5.27
CA ALA A 34 11.87 1.05 -6.71
C ALA A 34 11.04 2.27 -7.17
N ARG A 35 10.16 2.83 -6.31
CA ARG A 35 9.15 3.82 -6.70
C ARG A 35 9.20 5.15 -5.93
N GLY A 36 9.92 5.22 -4.82
CA GLY A 36 10.11 6.41 -3.99
C GLY A 36 8.88 6.87 -3.18
N ARG A 37 7.70 6.33 -3.47
CA ARG A 37 6.43 6.65 -2.80
C ARG A 37 5.50 5.46 -2.85
N PHE A 38 4.62 5.33 -1.87
CA PHE A 38 3.51 4.39 -1.98
C PHE A 38 2.40 4.96 -2.87
N CYS A 39 1.90 4.12 -3.77
CA CYS A 39 0.72 4.40 -4.57
C CYS A 39 -0.36 3.37 -4.23
N PHE A 40 -1.54 3.84 -3.85
CA PHE A 40 -2.71 3.00 -3.57
C PHE A 40 -3.95 3.70 -4.10
N SER A 41 -5.00 2.92 -4.37
CA SER A 41 -6.25 3.48 -4.89
C SER A 41 -7.00 4.30 -3.83
N ILE A 42 -7.88 5.19 -4.29
CA ILE A 42 -8.79 5.91 -3.40
C ILE A 42 -9.75 4.95 -2.65
N ILE A 43 -10.07 3.80 -3.26
CA ILE A 43 -10.88 2.74 -2.65
C ILE A 43 -10.12 2.12 -1.47
N THR A 44 -8.84 1.77 -1.66
CA THR A 44 -7.97 1.24 -0.60
C THR A 44 -7.87 2.19 0.58
N ARG A 45 -7.76 3.50 0.31
CA ARG A 45 -7.76 4.52 1.37
C ARG A 45 -9.09 4.55 2.13
N TYR A 46 -10.22 4.46 1.43
CA TYR A 46 -11.54 4.43 2.06
C TYR A 46 -11.71 3.20 2.96
N GLU A 47 -11.31 2.02 2.50
CA GLU A 47 -11.43 0.78 3.27
C GLU A 47 -10.62 0.80 4.55
N ILE A 48 -9.38 1.31 4.49
CA ILE A 48 -8.53 1.48 5.67
C ILE A 48 -9.16 2.44 6.66
N LEU A 49 -9.61 3.62 6.20
CA LEU A 49 -10.24 4.60 7.09
C LEU A 49 -11.53 4.07 7.70
N ARG A 50 -12.33 3.31 6.94
CA ARG A 50 -13.52 2.63 7.46
C ARG A 50 -13.16 1.60 8.53
N GLY A 51 -12.14 0.78 8.28
CA GLY A 51 -11.67 -0.23 9.24
C GLY A 51 -11.07 0.38 10.51
N LEU A 52 -10.39 1.53 10.41
CA LEU A 52 -9.83 2.26 11.54
C LEU A 52 -10.92 2.96 12.39
N LYS A 53 -12.00 3.44 11.78
CA LYS A 53 -13.14 4.07 12.48
C LYS A 53 -14.13 3.08 13.09
N ALA A 54 -14.12 1.83 12.63
CA ALA A 54 -14.99 0.76 13.13
C ALA A 54 -14.51 0.15 14.47
N LYS A 55 -13.39 0.66 15.01
CA LYS A 55 -12.79 0.25 16.27
C LYS A 55 -12.73 1.43 17.22
#